data_AF-A0A7W0T831-F1
#
_entry.id   AF-A0A7W0T831-F1
#
_cell.length_a   1.000
_cell.length_b   1.000
_cell.length_c   1.000
_cell.angle_alpha   90.00
_cell.angle_beta   90.00
_cell.angle_gamma   90.00
#
_symmetry.space_group_name_H-M   'P 1'
#
loop_
_entity.id
_entity.type
_entity.pdbx_description
1 polymer ?
#
loop_
_entity_poly.entity_id
_entity_poly.type
_entity_poly.pdbx_seq_one_letter_code
_entity_poly.pdbx_strand_id
1 'polypeptide(L)'
;MTDPDVGLPRSVHAPAIESHRLIGDGRSAALVLPDASIDWWCAPDVDSPPLLWWLLDPTGGIARWRNGRMVERDDRPAGPTAKTVVVVDGNHLECWDGLVPGADGSGSCLVRLVRCADRAVTVVHEPESAASTHPVRCGRAPAPGSATRTST
;
A
#
# COMPACT_ATOMS: atom_id res chain seq x y z
N MET A 1 -15.67 -44.39 -0.37
CA MET A 1 -15.76 -43.36 0.68
C MET A 1 -14.38 -42.74 0.76
N THR A 2 -14.15 -41.73 -0.06
CA THR A 2 -12.83 -41.14 -0.29
C THR A 2 -12.65 -40.02 0.72
N ASP A 3 -11.47 -40.01 1.35
CA ASP A 3 -11.02 -39.02 2.32
C ASP A 3 -11.18 -37.58 1.78
N PRO A 4 -11.90 -36.67 2.48
CA PRO A 4 -12.04 -35.28 2.05
C PRO A 4 -10.76 -34.45 2.25
N ASP A 5 -9.73 -35.00 2.90
CA ASP A 5 -8.46 -34.32 3.16
C ASP A 5 -7.33 -34.83 2.25
N VAL A 6 -7.61 -34.92 0.94
CA VAL A 6 -6.53 -34.82 -0.05
C VAL A 6 -5.92 -33.43 0.14
N GLY A 7 -4.82 -33.39 0.90
CA GLY A 7 -4.06 -32.21 1.22
C GLY A 7 -3.71 -31.43 -0.04
N LEU A 8 -4.54 -30.43 -0.36
CA LEU A 8 -4.10 -29.31 -1.15
C LEU A 8 -2.90 -28.74 -0.39
N PRO A 9 -1.74 -28.56 -1.03
CA PRO A 9 -0.60 -27.95 -0.37
C PRO A 9 -1.11 -26.66 0.27
N ARG A 10 -0.99 -26.55 1.60
CA ARG A 10 -1.23 -25.30 2.31
C ARG A 10 -0.48 -24.25 1.50
N SER A 11 -1.21 -23.33 0.89
CA SER A 11 -0.61 -22.23 0.16
C SER A 11 0.47 -21.67 1.07
N VAL A 12 1.65 -21.37 0.52
CA VAL A 12 2.68 -20.62 1.23
C VAL A 12 1.97 -19.37 1.74
N HIS A 13 1.55 -19.39 3.00
CA HIS A 13 0.35 -18.65 3.39
C HIS A 13 0.60 -17.17 3.14
N ALA A 14 -0.35 -16.51 2.47
CA ALA A 14 -0.40 -15.06 2.46
C ALA A 14 -0.21 -14.56 3.91
N PRO A 15 0.43 -13.40 4.12
CA PRO A 15 0.73 -12.91 5.47
C PRO A 15 -0.50 -12.99 6.37
N ALA A 16 -0.32 -13.43 7.62
CA ALA A 16 -1.44 -13.60 8.54
C ALA A 16 -2.23 -12.29 8.66
N ILE A 17 -3.55 -12.36 8.82
CA ILE A 17 -4.40 -11.15 8.82
C ILE A 17 -3.94 -10.17 9.89
N GLU A 18 -3.52 -10.64 11.07
CA GLU A 18 -2.99 -9.79 12.14
C GLU A 18 -1.69 -9.04 11.79
N SER A 19 -0.99 -9.46 10.74
CA SER A 19 0.20 -8.77 10.26
C SER A 19 -0.12 -7.49 9.50
N HIS A 20 -1.36 -7.30 9.06
CA HIS A 20 -1.78 -6.09 8.34
C HIS A 20 -1.99 -4.93 9.30
N ARG A 21 -1.83 -3.71 8.78
CA ARG A 21 -2.37 -2.49 9.38
C ARG A 21 -3.57 -2.05 8.60
N LEU A 22 -4.58 -1.52 9.27
CA LEU A 22 -5.70 -0.87 8.62
C LEU A 22 -5.47 0.64 8.57
N ILE A 23 -5.56 1.22 7.37
CA ILE A 23 -5.70 2.67 7.19
C ILE A 23 -7.12 3.00 6.74
N GLY A 24 -7.70 4.07 7.27
CA GLY A 24 -9.07 4.47 6.94
C GLY A 24 -9.32 5.96 7.14
N ASP A 25 -10.24 6.51 6.36
CA ASP A 25 -10.68 7.92 6.42
C ASP A 25 -12.15 8.06 6.87
N GLY A 26 -12.78 6.94 7.27
CA GLY A 26 -14.19 6.87 7.64
C GLY A 26 -15.14 6.63 6.48
N ARG A 27 -14.68 6.72 5.22
CA ARG A 27 -15.45 6.40 4.01
C ARG A 27 -14.97 5.11 3.35
N SER A 28 -13.68 4.83 3.42
CA SER A 28 -13.06 3.60 2.95
C SER A 28 -12.00 3.09 3.95
N ALA A 29 -11.51 1.87 3.72
CA ALA A 29 -10.38 1.30 4.41
C ALA A 29 -9.48 0.48 3.45
N ALA A 30 -8.18 0.45 3.73
CA ALA A 30 -7.21 -0.37 3.01
C ALA A 30 -6.31 -1.12 4.01
N LEU A 31 -5.79 -2.27 3.61
CA LEU A 31 -4.85 -3.06 4.40
C LEU A 31 -3.42 -2.85 3.90
N VAL A 32 -2.51 -2.64 4.84
CA VAL A 32 -1.09 -2.41 4.60
C VAL A 32 -0.30 -3.59 5.18
N LEU A 33 0.45 -4.26 4.33
CA LEU A 33 1.37 -5.33 4.70
C LEU A 33 2.62 -4.79 5.43
N PRO A 34 3.35 -5.66 6.16
CA PRO A 34 4.56 -5.26 6.88
C PRO A 34 5.64 -4.58 6.02
N ASP A 35 5.76 -4.96 4.75
CA ASP A 35 6.71 -4.42 3.77
C ASP A 35 6.20 -3.15 3.05
N ALA A 36 5.19 -2.49 3.62
CA ALA A 36 4.49 -1.37 3.00
C ALA A 36 3.83 -1.73 1.66
N SER A 37 3.49 -2.98 1.39
CA SER A 37 2.58 -3.31 0.28
C SER A 37 1.12 -3.02 0.69
N ILE A 38 0.26 -2.71 -0.27
CA ILE A 38 -1.19 -2.60 -0.04
C ILE A 38 -1.85 -3.66 -0.92
N ASP A 39 -2.44 -4.66 -0.30
CA ASP A 39 -2.95 -5.88 -0.95
C ASP A 39 -4.47 -6.03 -0.84
N TRP A 40 -5.13 -5.11 -0.13
CA TRP A 40 -6.58 -4.99 -0.09
C TRP A 40 -7.03 -3.54 -0.05
N TRP A 41 -7.91 -3.16 -0.98
CA TRP A 41 -8.61 -1.87 -0.97
C TRP A 41 -9.80 -1.88 -1.93
N CYS A 42 -11.01 -1.64 -1.42
CA CYS A 42 -12.18 -1.26 -2.21
C CYS A 42 -12.14 0.24 -2.46
N ALA A 43 -12.12 0.66 -3.72
CA ALA A 43 -11.94 2.06 -4.08
C ALA A 43 -13.01 2.52 -5.07
N PRO A 44 -13.54 3.75 -4.92
CA PRO A 44 -13.12 4.75 -3.92
C PRO A 44 -13.85 4.63 -2.57
N ASP A 45 -14.86 3.76 -2.47
CA ASP A 45 -15.71 3.58 -1.30
C ASP A 45 -15.64 2.16 -0.74
N VAL A 46 -16.00 1.97 0.53
CA VAL A 46 -15.93 0.65 1.20
C VAL A 46 -16.74 -0.45 0.50
N ASP A 47 -17.81 -0.08 -0.19
CA ASP A 47 -18.71 -0.98 -0.92
C ASP A 47 -18.42 -1.04 -2.44
N SER A 48 -17.36 -0.36 -2.89
CA SER A 48 -16.89 -0.45 -4.27
C SER A 48 -16.28 -1.82 -4.57
N PRO A 49 -16.22 -2.25 -5.85
CA PRO A 49 -15.42 -3.41 -6.22
C PRO A 49 -13.96 -3.28 -5.73
N PRO A 50 -13.31 -4.39 -5.34
CA PRO A 50 -11.93 -4.33 -4.85
C PRO A 50 -10.99 -3.93 -5.98
N LEU A 51 -10.27 -2.84 -5.78
CA LEU A 51 -9.21 -2.40 -6.68
C LEU A 51 -7.94 -3.24 -6.47
N LEU A 52 -7.66 -3.52 -5.20
CA LEU A 52 -6.57 -4.37 -4.72
C LEU A 52 -7.19 -5.52 -3.91
N TRP A 53 -6.81 -6.76 -4.21
CA TRP A 53 -7.35 -7.96 -3.56
C TRP A 53 -6.39 -9.15 -3.58
N TRP A 54 -5.08 -8.87 -3.64
CA TRP A 54 -4.05 -9.89 -3.58
C TRP A 54 -4.13 -10.74 -2.29
N LEU A 55 -4.70 -10.19 -1.21
CA LEU A 55 -5.02 -10.92 0.02
C LEU A 55 -5.87 -12.18 -0.21
N LEU A 56 -6.82 -12.14 -1.16
CA LEU A 56 -7.72 -13.26 -1.44
C LEU A 56 -7.23 -14.16 -2.59
N ASP A 57 -6.51 -13.59 -3.54
CA ASP A 57 -6.01 -14.29 -4.73
C ASP A 57 -4.67 -13.67 -5.15
N PRO A 58 -3.57 -14.45 -5.24
CA PRO A 58 -2.27 -13.94 -5.65
C PRO A 58 -2.20 -13.34 -7.06
N THR A 59 -3.25 -13.50 -7.88
CA THR A 59 -3.40 -12.85 -9.19
C THR A 59 -4.15 -11.51 -9.13
N GLY A 60 -4.67 -11.16 -7.95
CA GLY A 60 -5.35 -9.90 -7.68
C GLY A 60 -4.41 -8.70 -7.62
N GLY A 61 -5.00 -7.50 -7.63
CA GLY A 61 -4.24 -6.26 -7.62
C GLY A 61 -3.49 -6.03 -6.30
N ILE A 62 -2.31 -5.42 -6.39
CA ILE A 62 -1.42 -5.04 -5.28
C ILE A 62 -0.67 -3.75 -5.61
N ALA A 63 -0.39 -2.92 -4.61
CA ALA A 63 0.47 -1.75 -4.74
C ALA A 63 1.70 -1.89 -3.83
N ARG A 64 2.88 -2.10 -4.42
CA ARG A 64 4.11 -2.44 -3.67
C ARG A 64 5.36 -1.70 -4.14
N TRP A 65 6.37 -1.67 -3.28
CA TRP A 65 7.74 -1.35 -3.66
C TRP A 65 8.43 -2.61 -4.18
N ARG A 66 8.98 -2.56 -5.40
CA ARG A 66 9.75 -3.69 -5.92
C ARG A 66 10.92 -4.00 -4.98
N ASN A 67 11.05 -5.25 -4.53
CA ASN A 67 12.07 -5.72 -3.58
C ASN A 67 12.05 -5.01 -2.21
N GLY A 68 10.92 -4.41 -1.81
CA GLY A 68 10.76 -3.80 -0.50
C GLY A 68 10.86 -4.83 0.63
N ARG A 69 11.61 -4.50 1.69
CA ARG A 69 11.75 -5.32 2.89
C ARG A 69 11.51 -4.46 4.11
N MET A 70 10.62 -4.89 5.00
CA MET A 70 10.37 -4.19 6.26
C MET A 70 11.64 -4.07 7.10
N VAL A 71 11.90 -2.87 7.62
CA VAL A 71 12.86 -2.59 8.69
C VAL A 71 12.12 -2.26 9.98
N GLU A 72 11.21 -1.31 9.91
CA GLU A 72 10.44 -0.80 11.03
C GLU A 72 9.03 -0.48 10.56
N ARG A 73 8.08 -0.52 11.50
CA ARG A 73 6.72 -0.04 11.30
C ARG A 73 6.24 0.53 12.62
N ASP A 74 5.22 1.38 12.55
CA ASP A 74 4.43 1.74 13.72
C ASP A 74 3.94 0.47 14.46
N ASP A 75 3.38 0.58 15.66
CA ASP A 75 2.84 -0.55 16.43
C ASP A 75 1.32 -0.67 16.30
N ARG A 76 0.60 0.44 16.16
CA ARG A 76 -0.88 0.49 16.12
C ARG A 76 -1.50 -0.39 15.03
N PRO A 77 -2.46 -1.28 15.31
CA PRO A 77 -3.05 -2.13 14.27
C PRO A 77 -3.89 -1.35 13.24
N ALA A 78 -4.38 -0.15 13.60
CA ALA A 78 -5.18 0.68 12.73
C ALA A 78 -4.99 2.18 13.02
N GLY A 79 -5.26 3.02 12.03
CA GLY A 79 -5.22 4.48 12.18
C GLY A 79 -5.56 5.23 10.88
N PRO A 80 -5.56 6.57 10.91
CA PRO A 80 -5.75 7.38 9.70
C PRO A 80 -4.55 7.29 8.74
N THR A 81 -3.38 6.96 9.27
CA THR A 81 -2.13 6.79 8.53
C THR A 81 -1.33 5.63 9.10
N ALA A 82 -0.46 5.04 8.27
CA ALA A 82 0.54 4.07 8.69
C ALA A 82 1.94 4.54 8.29
N LYS A 83 2.89 4.55 9.23
CA LYS A 83 4.32 4.72 8.92
C LYS A 83 5.01 3.36 8.86
N THR A 84 5.76 3.14 7.79
CA THR A 84 6.63 1.97 7.59
C THR A 84 7.97 2.42 7.05
N VAL A 85 9.05 1.87 7.58
CA VAL A 85 10.40 1.99 7.02
C VAL A 85 10.74 0.71 6.29
N VAL A 86 11.08 0.81 5.02
CA VAL A 86 11.49 -0.33 4.19
C VAL A 86 12.87 -0.10 3.61
N VAL A 87 13.57 -1.19 3.31
CA VAL A 87 14.78 -1.17 2.48
C VAL A 87 14.41 -1.57 1.06
N VAL A 88 14.81 -0.73 0.10
CA VAL A 88 14.70 -0.99 -1.35
C VAL A 88 16.07 -0.76 -1.98
N ASP A 89 16.61 -1.79 -2.63
CA ASP A 89 17.95 -1.76 -3.25
C ASP A 89 19.05 -1.25 -2.31
N GLY A 90 18.94 -1.60 -1.02
CA GLY A 90 19.88 -1.20 0.04
C GLY A 90 19.70 0.22 0.59
N ASN A 91 18.59 0.90 0.28
CA ASN A 91 18.30 2.25 0.78
C ASN A 91 17.05 2.27 1.65
N HIS A 92 17.08 3.08 2.71
CA HIS A 92 15.94 3.25 3.60
C HIS A 92 14.92 4.25 3.02
N LEU A 93 13.68 3.79 2.90
CA LEU A 93 12.52 4.60 2.54
C LEU A 93 11.59 4.69 3.75
N GLU A 94 11.30 5.90 4.19
CA GLU A 94 10.19 6.16 5.10
C GLU A 94 8.93 6.37 4.27
N CYS A 95 7.94 5.50 4.46
CA CYS A 95 6.65 5.53 3.80
C CYS A 95 5.58 5.92 4.81
N TRP A 96 4.80 6.95 4.49
CA TRP A 96 3.54 7.25 5.17
C TRP A 96 2.40 7.02 4.20
N ASP A 97 1.55 6.06 4.53
CA ASP A 97 0.36 5.72 3.76
C ASP A 97 -0.89 6.22 4.49
N GLY A 98 -1.84 6.78 3.76
CA GLY A 98 -3.11 7.24 4.29
C GLY A 98 -4.18 7.31 3.21
N LEU A 99 -5.44 7.23 3.63
CA LEU A 99 -6.57 7.56 2.77
C LEU A 99 -6.97 9.02 3.01
N VAL A 100 -7.23 9.76 1.94
CA VAL A 100 -7.73 11.13 2.01
C VAL A 100 -8.93 11.30 1.08
N PRO A 101 -9.90 12.17 1.42
CA PRO A 101 -10.98 12.50 0.51
C PRO A 101 -10.45 13.09 -0.82
N GLY A 102 -10.96 12.59 -1.93
CA GLY A 102 -10.72 13.13 -3.26
C GLY A 102 -11.27 14.56 -3.38
N ALA A 103 -10.50 15.44 -4.02
CA ALA A 103 -10.76 16.88 -4.05
C ALA A 103 -12.11 17.29 -4.67
N ASP A 104 -12.71 16.43 -5.48
CA ASP A 104 -13.98 16.63 -6.21
C ASP A 104 -15.12 15.73 -5.70
N GLY A 105 -14.96 15.11 -4.54
CA GLY A 105 -15.93 14.15 -4.02
C GLY A 105 -15.88 12.79 -4.72
N SER A 106 -14.83 12.48 -5.49
CA SER A 106 -14.57 11.17 -6.11
C SER A 106 -14.37 10.01 -5.11
N GLY A 107 -14.54 10.25 -3.82
CA GLY A 107 -14.36 9.29 -2.74
C GLY A 107 -12.91 9.21 -2.27
N SER A 108 -12.50 8.09 -1.68
CA SER A 108 -11.22 7.99 -0.97
C SER A 108 -10.07 7.82 -1.95
N CYS A 109 -8.97 8.53 -1.71
CA CYS A 109 -7.73 8.45 -2.47
C CYS A 109 -6.61 7.92 -1.57
N LEU A 110 -5.89 6.91 -2.04
CA LEU A 110 -4.65 6.48 -1.40
C LEU A 110 -3.54 7.50 -1.69
N VAL A 111 -2.96 8.04 -0.63
CA VAL A 111 -1.78 8.91 -0.69
C VAL A 111 -0.62 8.21 0.00
N ARG A 112 0.51 8.17 -0.70
CA ARG A 112 1.77 7.57 -0.23
C ARG A 112 2.84 8.65 -0.25
N LEU A 113 3.24 9.14 0.91
CA LEU A 113 4.38 10.05 1.05
C LEU A 113 5.65 9.22 1.29
N VAL A 114 6.65 9.42 0.45
CA VAL A 114 7.91 8.66 0.54
C VAL A 114 9.07 9.61 0.72
N ARG A 115 9.92 9.34 1.72
CA ARG A 115 11.19 10.04 1.93
C ARG A 115 12.33 9.04 1.91
N CYS A 116 13.38 9.36 1.15
CA CYS A 116 14.64 8.62 1.24
C CYS A 116 15.43 9.18 2.42
N ALA A 117 15.88 8.33 3.33
CA ALA A 117 16.59 8.77 4.53
C ALA A 117 18.06 9.16 4.24
N ASP A 118 18.72 8.44 3.33
CA ASP A 118 20.19 8.52 3.18
C ASP A 118 20.63 9.32 1.94
N ARG A 119 20.10 8.97 0.76
CA ARG A 119 20.49 9.52 -0.54
C ARG A 119 19.31 9.52 -1.51
N ALA A 120 19.44 10.22 -2.63
CA ALA A 120 18.46 10.14 -3.71
C ALA A 120 18.46 8.72 -4.32
N VAL A 121 17.27 8.14 -4.49
CA VAL A 121 17.07 6.78 -5.01
C VAL A 121 15.96 6.80 -6.06
N THR A 122 16.17 6.04 -7.14
CA THR A 122 15.09 5.70 -8.06
C THR A 122 14.40 4.45 -7.54
N VAL A 123 13.14 4.57 -7.16
CA VAL A 123 12.32 3.46 -6.67
C VAL A 123 11.22 3.16 -7.68
N VAL A 124 10.91 1.88 -7.87
CA VAL A 124 9.78 1.46 -8.70
C VAL A 124 8.62 1.09 -7.78
N HIS A 125 7.54 1.86 -7.91
CA HIS A 125 6.24 1.50 -7.35
C HIS A 125 5.46 0.73 -8.40
N GLU A 126 5.00 -0.47 -8.04
CA GLU A 126 4.19 -1.34 -8.91
C GLU A 126 2.74 -1.33 -8.43
N PRO A 127 1.91 -0.38 -8.90
CA PRO A 127 0.46 -0.48 -8.74
C PRO A 127 -0.08 -1.37 -9.84
N GLU A 128 -0.37 -2.62 -9.49
CA GLU A 128 -1.17 -3.51 -10.33
C GLU A 128 -2.60 -3.45 -9.82
N SER A 129 -3.49 -2.77 -10.53
CA SER A 129 -4.91 -2.85 -10.25
C SER A 129 -5.47 -4.09 -10.95
N ALA A 130 -6.39 -4.80 -10.30
CA ALA A 130 -7.23 -5.69 -11.07
C ALA A 130 -8.04 -4.90 -12.10
N ALA A 131 -8.42 -5.54 -13.20
CA ALA A 131 -9.16 -4.91 -14.28
C ALA A 131 -10.43 -4.23 -13.74
N SER A 132 -10.35 -2.92 -13.50
CA SER A 132 -11.44 -2.06 -13.07
C SER A 132 -11.99 -1.32 -14.28
N THR A 133 -13.32 -1.21 -14.38
CA THR A 133 -13.99 -0.37 -15.38
C THR A 133 -13.83 1.13 -15.13
N HIS A 134 -13.23 1.54 -13.99
CA HIS A 134 -13.01 2.94 -13.64
C HIS A 134 -11.50 3.28 -13.67
N PRO A 135 -11.10 4.37 -14.35
CA PRO A 135 -9.69 4.75 -14.44
C PRO A 135 -9.16 5.21 -13.07
N VAL A 136 -8.14 4.52 -12.56
CA VAL A 136 -7.37 4.96 -11.39
C VAL A 136 -6.49 6.13 -11.80
N ARG A 137 -6.64 7.28 -11.13
CA ARG A 137 -5.74 8.42 -11.33
C ARG A 137 -4.52 8.29 -10.42
N CYS A 138 -3.42 7.76 -10.94
CA CYS A 138 -2.11 7.88 -10.30
C CYS A 138 -1.57 9.30 -10.50
N GLY A 139 -1.76 10.18 -9.51
CA GLY A 139 -1.15 11.51 -9.52
C GLY A 139 0.38 11.40 -9.39
N ARG A 140 1.12 12.10 -10.26
CA ARG A 140 2.58 12.24 -10.11
C ARG A 140 2.85 13.34 -9.07
N ALA A 141 3.74 13.08 -8.11
CA ALA A 141 4.22 14.14 -7.23
C ALA A 141 4.80 15.30 -8.07
N PRO A 142 4.58 16.57 -7.69
CA PRO A 142 5.27 17.68 -8.34
C PRO A 142 6.78 17.49 -8.23
N ALA A 143 7.51 17.90 -9.27
CA ALA A 143 8.98 17.83 -9.26
C ALA A 143 9.52 18.51 -7.99
N PRO A 144 10.57 17.97 -7.34
CA PRO A 144 11.14 18.60 -6.16
C PRO A 144 11.58 20.01 -6.52
N GLY A 145 10.90 21.00 -5.95
CA GLY A 145 11.31 22.40 -6.06
C GLY A 145 12.69 22.54 -5.44
N SER A 146 13.59 23.25 -6.13
CA SER A 146 14.89 23.61 -5.58
C SER A 146 14.67 24.50 -4.35
N ALA A 147 14.65 23.90 -3.16
CA ALA A 147 14.62 24.63 -1.92
C ALA A 147 16.00 25.25 -1.69
N THR A 148 16.19 26.49 -2.14
CA THR A 148 17.35 27.29 -1.76
C THR A 148 17.21 27.61 -0.28
N ARG A 149 18.01 26.94 0.58
CA ARG A 149 18.19 27.36 1.98
C ARG A 149 18.85 28.73 1.95
N THR A 150 18.09 29.78 2.24
CA THR A 150 18.67 31.08 2.60
C THR A 150 19.03 31.02 4.07
N SER A 151 20.31 30.94 4.38
CA SER A 151 20.84 31.17 5.71
C SER A 151 20.67 32.66 6.04
N THR A 152 19.93 32.96 7.10
CA THR A 152 20.05 34.22 7.87
C THR A 152 20.93 34.00 9.07
#